data_AF-A0A948PNP1-F1
#
_entry.id   AF-A0A948PNP1-F1
#
_cell.length_a   1.000
_cell.length_b   1.000
_cell.length_c   1.000
_cell.angle_alpha   90.00
_cell.angle_beta   90.00
_cell.angle_gamma   90.00
#
_symmetry.space_group_name_H-M   'P 1'
#
loop_
_entity.id
_entity.type
_entity.pdbx_description
1 polymer ?
#
loop_
_entity_poly.entity_id
_entity_poly.type
_entity_poly.pdbx_seq_one_letter_code
_entity_poly.pdbx_strand_id
1 'polypeptide(L)' 'MNILVIGSGGREHALAWKLSQSPRVEKLVCAPGNPGTMEIAE' A
#
# COMPACT_ATOMS: atom_id res chain seq x y z
N MET A 1 0.44 -13.22 -1.89
CA MET A 1 -0.49 -12.45 -2.77
C MET A 1 0.13 -11.11 -3.16
N ASN A 2 0.01 -10.73 -4.43
CA ASN A 2 0.50 -9.43 -4.93
C ASN A 2 -0.67 -8.45 -5.05
N ILE A 3 -0.53 -7.25 -4.49
CA ILE A 3 -1.60 -6.25 -4.40
C ILE A 3 -1.11 -4.90 -4.94
N LEU A 4 -1.96 -4.25 -5.73
CA LEU A 4 -1.79 -2.89 -6.21
C LEU A 4 -2.90 -2.00 -5.66
N VAL A 5 -2.54 -0.93 -4.96
CA VAL A 5 -3.45 0.11 -4.47
C VAL A 5 -3.37 1.32 -5.39
N ILE A 6 -4.52 1.76 -5.92
CA ILE A 6 -4.60 2.89 -6.84
C ILE A 6 -5.05 4.14 -6.12
N GLY A 7 -4.23 5.19 -6.19
CA GLY A 7 -4.46 6.52 -5.64
C GLY A 7 -3.30 7.02 -4.78
N SER A 8 -3.47 8.21 -4.20
CA SER A 8 -2.42 8.94 -3.48
C SER A 8 -2.94 9.69 -2.25
N GLY A 9 -4.20 9.48 -1.85
CA GLY A 9 -4.79 10.12 -0.70
C GLY A 9 -4.51 9.39 0.62
N GLY A 10 -4.99 9.97 1.72
CA GLY A 10 -4.89 9.36 3.05
C GLY A 10 -5.69 8.05 3.17
N ARG A 11 -6.76 7.89 2.39
CA ARG A 11 -7.54 6.65 2.33
C ARG A 11 -6.70 5.50 1.78
N GLU A 12 -6.00 5.73 0.68
CA GLU A 12 -5.15 4.70 0.06
C GLU A 12 -3.97 4.36 0.98
N HIS A 13 -3.41 5.34 1.68
CA HIS A 13 -2.40 5.09 2.70
C HIS A 13 -2.95 4.18 3.82
N ALA A 14 -4.11 4.48 4.40
CA ALA A 14 -4.69 3.64 5.45
C ALA A 14 -4.98 2.20 4.97
N LEU A 15 -5.44 2.03 3.72
CA LEU A 15 -5.65 0.72 3.12
C LEU A 15 -4.32 -0.03 2.96
N ALA A 16 -3.31 0.60 2.35
CA ALA A 16 -1.98 0.03 2.19
C ALA A 16 -1.36 -0.36 3.54
N TRP A 17 -1.49 0.50 4.55
CA TRP A 17 -0.98 0.26 5.91
C TRP A 17 -1.61 -0.96 6.57
N LYS A 18 -2.91 -1.19 6.34
CA LYS A 18 -3.58 -2.37 6.90
C LYS A 18 -3.25 -3.63 6.10
N LEU A 19 -3.11 -3.53 4.78
CA LEU A 19 -2.75 -4.63 3.91
C LEU A 19 -1.33 -5.15 4.19
N SER A 20 -0.36 -4.26 4.42
CA SER A 20 1.03 -4.64 4.69
C SER A 20 1.22 -5.49 5.95
N GLN A 21 0.25 -5.51 6.87
CA GLN A 21 0.26 -6.32 8.09
C GLN A 21 -0.18 -7.78 7.86
N SER A 22 -0.73 -8.11 6.68
CA SER A 22 -1.23 -9.46 6.44
C SER A 22 -0.09 -10.41 6.07
N PRO A 23 0.06 -11.57 6.75
CA PRO A 23 1.10 -12.54 6.42
C PRO A 23 0.89 -13.22 5.05
N ARG A 24 -0.23 -12.94 4.37
CA ARG A 24 -0.54 -13.45 3.03
C ARG A 24 -0.11 -12.49 1.92
N VAL A 25 0.33 -11.28 2.26
CA VAL A 25 0.81 -10.29 1.28
C VAL A 25 2.29 -10.53 1.03
N GLU A 26 2.63 -10.78 -0.23
CA GLU A 26 4.01 -10.99 -0.69
C GLU A 26 4.59 -9.69 -1.26
N LYS A 27 3.78 -8.95 -2.02
CA LYS A 27 4.16 -7.66 -2.59
C LYS A 27 2.98 -6.70 -2.55
N LEU A 28 3.25 -5.47 -2.11
CA LEU A 28 2.29 -4.37 -2.06
C LEU A 28 2.89 -3.19 -2.82
N VAL A 29 2.15 -2.67 -3.79
CA VAL A 29 2.54 -1.51 -4.62
C VAL A 29 1.45 -0.45 -4.50
N CYS A 30 1.85 0.82 -4.44
CA CYS A 30 0.92 1.95 -4.50
C CYS A 30 1.20 2.82 -5.73
N ALA A 31 0.17 3.15 -6.52
CA ALA A 31 0.33 3.99 -7.71
C ALA A 31 -0.80 5.05 -7.83
N PRO A 32 -0.50 6.36 -7.93
CA PRO A 32 0.85 6.96 -7.92
C PRO A 32 1.48 7.03 -6.52
N GLY A 33 0.72 6.77 -5.45
CA GLY A 33 1.23 6.83 -4.08
C GLY A 33 1.49 8.26 -3.56
N ASN A 34 1.94 8.33 -2.32
CA ASN A 34 2.38 9.53 -1.61
C ASN A 34 3.58 9.19 -0.69
N PRO A 35 4.24 10.16 -0.04
CA PRO A 35 5.40 9.90 0.82
C PRO A 35 5.14 8.87 1.94
N GLY A 36 3.93 8.85 2.51
CA GLY A 36 3.58 7.87 3.55
C GLY A 36 3.44 6.45 3.03
N THR A 37 2.88 6.26 1.83
CA THR A 37 2.81 4.93 1.21
C THR A 37 4.17 4.37 0.81
N MET A 38 5.17 5.22 0.54
CA MET A 38 6.53 4.79 0.19
C MET A 38 7.27 4.13 1.37
N GLU A 39 6.82 4.34 2.61
CA GLU A 39 7.39 3.68 3.79
C GLU A 39 6.90 2.22 3.96
N ILE A 40 5.81 1.84 3.29
CA ILE A 40 5.09 0.58 3.53
C ILE A 40 4.80 -0.25 2.26
N ALA A 41 4.95 0.36 1.08
CA ALA A 41 4.69 -0.25 -0.22
C ALA A 41 5.78 0.17 -1.21
N GLU A 42 6.07 -0.71 -2.16
CA GLU A 42 7.07 -0.51 -3.22
C GLU A 42 6.54 0.37 -4.36
#